data_AF-X8CCZ9-F1
#
_entry.id   AF-X8CCZ9-F1
#
_cell.length_a   1.000
_cell.length_b   1.000
_cell.length_c   1.000
_cell.angle_alpha   90.00
_cell.angle_beta   90.00
_cell.angle_gamma   90.00
#
_symmetry.space_group_name_H-M   'P 1'
#
loop_
_entity.id
_entity.type
_entity.pdbx_description
1 polymer ?
#
loop_
_entity_poly.entity_id
_entity_poly.type
_entity_poly.pdbx_seq_one_letter_code
_entity_poly.pdbx_strand_id
1 'polypeptide(L)'
;MLLTSDEPVVRQFLNGRRIGPIGMSEEKDEATMAEEQAALDAGQHAGGVEEIEGVPPQIVASPGMPERKAVARRQARVREILHTLPKTAQTAILDDLEGTHRYRAHEIGE
;
A
#
# COMPACT_ATOMS: atom_id res chain seq x y z
N MET A 1 2.27 17.69 19.58
CA MET A 1 1.39 17.16 18.52
C MET A 1 2.27 16.26 17.65
N LEU A 2 2.16 14.93 17.80
CA LEU A 2 3.16 13.97 17.27
C LEU A 2 3.01 13.70 15.76
N LEU A 3 1.87 14.06 15.18
CA LEU A 3 1.48 13.75 13.79
C LEU A 3 2.11 14.66 12.73
N THR A 4 2.87 15.69 13.13
CA THR A 4 3.49 16.69 12.23
C THR A 4 4.97 16.89 12.54
N SER A 5 5.64 15.89 13.12
CA SER A 5 7.04 15.99 13.51
C SER A 5 7.96 16.19 12.30
N ASP A 6 8.90 17.14 12.40
CA ASP A 6 9.94 17.37 11.38
C ASP A 6 11.08 16.36 11.45
N GLU A 7 11.14 15.59 12.53
CA GLU A 7 12.12 14.52 12.71
C GLU A 7 11.87 13.41 11.66
N PRO A 8 12.81 13.15 10.73
CA PRO A 8 12.59 12.29 9.55
C PRO A 8 12.21 10.86 9.93
N VAL A 9 12.69 10.39 11.07
CA VAL A 9 12.46 9.08 11.66
C VAL A 9 11.01 8.91 12.09
N VAL A 10 10.48 9.92 12.78
CA VAL A 10 9.11 9.94 13.27
C VAL A 10 8.15 10.02 12.09
N ARG A 11 8.50 10.82 11.08
CA ARG A 11 7.74 10.91 9.83
C ARG A 11 7.76 9.60 9.05
N GLN A 12 8.90 8.91 8.96
CA GLN A 12 9.02 7.61 8.29
C GLN A 12 8.18 6.53 8.99
N PHE A 13 8.24 6.49 10.32
CA PHE A 13 7.46 5.55 11.14
C PHE A 13 5.95 5.80 10.99
N LEU A 14 5.51 7.05 11.12
CA LEU A 14 4.08 7.40 11.01
C LEU A 14 3.53 7.16 9.60
N ASN A 15 4.35 7.33 8.57
CA ASN A 15 3.94 7.11 7.18
C ASN A 15 4.24 5.70 6.66
N GLY A 16 4.81 4.81 7.48
CA GLY A 16 5.11 3.42 7.11
C GLY A 16 6.06 3.25 5.92
N ARG A 17 6.92 4.24 5.62
CA ARG A 17 7.88 4.15 4.51
C ARG A 17 9.07 3.27 4.91
N ARG A 18 9.46 2.30 4.08
CA ARG A 18 10.64 1.46 4.35
C ARG A 18 11.95 2.16 4.01
N ILE A 19 11.86 3.19 3.18
CA ILE A 19 12.98 3.92 2.61
C ILE A 19 13.31 5.12 3.48
N GLY A 20 14.59 5.28 3.80
CA GLY A 20 15.11 6.35 4.64
C GLY A 20 15.69 5.84 5.97
N PRO A 21 16.32 6.75 6.74
CA PRO A 21 16.96 6.43 8.00
C PRO A 21 15.93 6.01 9.07
N ILE A 22 15.91 4.72 9.37
CA ILE A 22 15.21 4.15 10.53
C ILE A 22 15.91 4.65 11.80
N GLY A 23 15.56 5.83 12.29
CA GLY A 23 16.30 6.50 13.37
C GLY A 23 16.31 5.80 14.72
N MET A 24 17.15 4.80 14.79
CA MET A 24 17.71 4.19 15.97
C MET A 24 19.21 4.36 15.85
N SER A 25 19.71 5.59 16.08
CA SER A 25 21.08 5.93 16.49
C SER A 25 22.30 5.44 15.68
N GLU A 26 22.17 4.50 14.75
CA GLU A 26 23.25 3.94 13.97
C GLU A 26 22.78 3.90 12.52
N GLU A 27 23.47 4.69 11.73
CA GLU A 27 23.51 4.72 10.28
C GLU A 27 23.02 3.41 9.64
N LYS A 28 21.97 3.49 8.83
CA LYS A 28 21.62 2.39 7.96
C LYS A 28 22.80 2.21 7.00
N ASP A 29 23.53 1.09 7.13
CA ASP A 29 24.75 0.82 6.36
C ASP A 29 24.55 1.19 4.88
N GLU A 30 25.56 1.83 4.26
CA GLU A 30 25.51 2.24 2.84
C GLU A 30 25.14 1.07 1.91
N ALA A 31 25.53 -0.16 2.29
CA ALA A 31 25.18 -1.38 1.57
C ALA A 31 23.66 -1.65 1.57
N THR A 32 22.98 -1.46 2.70
CA THR A 32 21.52 -1.62 2.81
C THR A 32 20.80 -0.50 2.09
N MET A 33 21.32 0.73 2.15
CA MET A 33 20.79 1.87 1.38
C MET A 33 20.89 1.63 -0.13
N ALA A 34 22.03 1.12 -0.60
CA ALA A 34 22.24 0.79 -2.00
C ALA A 34 21.33 -0.37 -2.46
N GLU A 35 21.12 -1.37 -1.61
CA GLU A 35 20.21 -2.48 -1.90
C GLU A 35 18.74 -2.03 -1.99
N GLU A 36 18.31 -1.12 -1.12
CA GLU A 36 16.98 -0.51 -1.20
C GLU A 36 16.80 0.40 -2.40
N GLN A 37 17.84 1.14 -2.78
CA GLN A 37 17.82 1.97 -3.98
C GLN A 37 17.79 1.09 -5.23
N ALA A 38 18.57 0.00 -5.28
CA ALA A 38 18.53 -0.97 -6.36
C ALA A 38 17.16 -1.68 -6.43
N ALA A 39 16.53 -1.94 -5.30
CA ALA A 39 15.17 -2.48 -5.22
C ALA A 39 14.14 -1.50 -5.80
N LEU A 40 14.22 -0.21 -5.45
CA LEU A 40 13.41 0.85 -6.06
C LEU A 40 13.60 0.92 -7.58
N ASP A 41 14.85 0.95 -8.03
CA ASP A 41 15.21 1.06 -9.45
C ASP A 41 14.75 -0.17 -10.23
N ALA A 42 14.72 -1.35 -9.58
CA ALA A 42 14.12 -2.58 -10.10
C ALA A 42 12.58 -2.61 -10.03
N GLY A 43 11.93 -1.53 -9.61
CA GLY A 43 10.48 -1.38 -9.56
C GLY A 43 9.81 -1.98 -8.32
N GLN A 44 10.55 -2.21 -7.23
CA GLN A 44 9.97 -2.67 -5.97
C GLN A 44 9.31 -1.50 -5.21
N HIS A 45 8.09 -1.71 -4.72
CA HIS A 45 7.37 -0.69 -3.96
C HIS A 45 7.97 -0.47 -2.57
N ALA A 46 8.29 0.80 -2.28
CA ALA A 46 8.83 1.29 -1.01
C ALA A 46 7.92 1.07 0.22
N GLY A 47 6.62 0.88 0.00
CA GLY A 47 5.61 0.97 1.06
C GLY A 47 5.43 2.39 1.61
N GLY A 48 4.36 2.59 2.37
CA GLY A 48 4.01 3.89 2.96
C GLY A 48 3.42 4.89 1.98
N VAL A 49 3.04 6.07 2.48
CA VAL A 49 2.46 7.18 1.69
C VAL A 49 3.19 8.51 1.97
N GLU A 50 3.04 9.47 1.05
CA GLU A 50 3.55 10.83 1.26
C GLU A 50 2.66 11.66 2.17
N GLU A 51 1.35 11.50 2.01
CA GLU A 51 0.28 12.15 2.75
C GLU A 51 -0.90 11.18 2.81
N ILE A 52 -1.57 11.05 3.96
CA ILE A 52 -2.65 10.07 4.15
C ILE A 52 -3.97 10.66 3.63
N GLU A 53 -4.21 10.52 2.32
CA GLU A 53 -5.49 10.83 1.69
C GLU A 53 -6.23 9.51 1.38
N GLY A 54 -6.91 8.96 2.39
CA GLY A 54 -7.69 7.72 2.27
C GLY A 54 -6.90 6.42 2.45
N VAL A 55 -7.49 5.30 2.01
CA VAL A 55 -6.87 3.97 2.13
C VAL A 55 -5.83 3.82 1.03
N PRO A 56 -4.54 3.65 1.37
CA PRO A 56 -3.49 3.49 0.37
C PRO A 56 -3.70 2.21 -0.46
N PRO A 57 -3.25 2.20 -1.72
CA PRO A 57 -3.42 1.04 -2.59
C PRO A 57 -2.74 -0.19 -1.99
N GLN A 58 -3.36 -1.35 -2.22
CA GLN A 58 -2.81 -2.62 -1.78
C GLN A 58 -1.48 -2.90 -2.49
N ILE A 59 -0.42 -3.14 -1.70
CA ILE A 59 0.91 -3.49 -2.24
C ILE A 59 0.84 -4.77 -3.07
N VAL A 60 1.36 -4.74 -4.30
CA VAL A 60 1.47 -5.90 -5.21
C VAL A 60 2.81 -6.62 -5.08
N ALA A 61 2.90 -7.84 -5.61
CA ALA A 61 4.15 -8.63 -5.59
C ALA A 61 5.26 -7.87 -6.32
N SER A 62 6.49 -7.92 -5.79
CA SER A 62 7.65 -7.34 -6.45
C SER A 62 7.85 -7.96 -7.84
N PRO A 63 8.36 -7.20 -8.82
CA PRO A 63 8.67 -7.74 -10.13
C PRO A 63 9.56 -8.99 -10.05
N GLY A 64 9.26 -10.02 -10.86
CA GLY A 64 10.00 -11.30 -10.87
C GLY A 64 9.58 -12.31 -9.80
N MET A 65 8.73 -11.93 -8.83
CA MET A 65 8.14 -12.87 -7.87
C MET A 65 6.88 -13.55 -8.42
N PRO A 66 6.57 -14.79 -8.00
CA PRO A 66 5.33 -15.46 -8.38
C PRO A 66 4.09 -14.75 -7.82
N GLU A 67 2.94 -15.02 -8.43
CA GLU A 67 1.66 -14.46 -7.99
C GLU A 67 1.36 -14.80 -6.51
N ARG A 68 0.90 -13.82 -5.74
CA ARG A 68 0.47 -14.04 -4.36
C ARG A 68 -0.87 -14.76 -4.33
N LYS A 69 -0.86 -16.07 -4.03
CA LYS A 69 -2.06 -16.89 -3.80
C LYS A 69 -3.08 -16.30 -2.81
N ALA A 70 -2.66 -15.40 -1.92
CA ALA A 70 -3.57 -14.68 -1.02
C ALA A 70 -4.56 -13.77 -1.77
N VAL A 71 -4.18 -13.22 -2.92
CA VAL A 71 -5.03 -12.36 -3.77
C VAL A 71 -6.22 -13.15 -4.28
N ALA A 72 -5.99 -14.30 -4.91
CA ALA A 72 -7.06 -15.18 -5.40
C ALA A 72 -8.03 -15.60 -4.28
N ARG A 73 -7.49 -16.00 -3.11
CA ARG A 73 -8.31 -16.38 -1.94
C ARG A 73 -9.15 -15.22 -1.42
N ARG A 74 -8.61 -14.00 -1.39
CA ARG A 74 -9.37 -12.79 -1.01
C ARG A 74 -10.50 -12.55 -2.00
N GLN A 75 -10.23 -12.58 -3.30
CA GLN A 75 -11.24 -12.35 -4.32
C GLN A 75 -12.37 -13.39 -4.27
N ALA A 76 -12.06 -14.67 -4.00
CA ALA A 76 -13.08 -15.71 -3.82
C ALA A 76 -14.01 -15.40 -2.65
N ARG A 77 -13.45 -15.10 -1.46
CA ARG A 77 -14.25 -14.73 -0.28
C ARG A 77 -15.11 -13.48 -0.50
N VAL A 78 -14.57 -12.47 -1.19
CA VAL A 78 -15.31 -11.25 -1.51
C VAL A 78 -16.53 -11.57 -2.39
N ARG A 79 -16.39 -12.45 -3.38
CA ARG A 79 -17.52 -12.89 -4.22
C ARG A 79 -18.59 -13.63 -3.42
N GLU A 80 -18.19 -14.48 -2.47
CA GLU A 80 -19.12 -15.20 -1.59
C GLU A 80 -19.97 -14.23 -0.74
N ILE A 81 -19.34 -13.21 -0.16
CA ILE A 81 -20.03 -12.26 0.74
C ILE A 81 -20.63 -11.05 0.00
N LEU A 82 -20.45 -10.92 -1.32
CA LEU A 82 -20.81 -9.70 -2.06
C LEU A 82 -22.26 -9.27 -1.80
N HIS A 83 -23.17 -10.25 -1.74
CA HIS A 83 -24.59 -10.04 -1.51
C HIS A 83 -24.92 -9.46 -0.12
N THR A 84 -24.04 -9.62 0.88
CA THR A 84 -24.23 -9.11 2.25
C THR A 84 -23.76 -7.67 2.42
N LEU A 85 -23.07 -7.11 1.43
CA LEU A 85 -22.51 -5.76 1.50
C LEU A 85 -23.54 -4.70 1.09
N PRO A 86 -23.40 -3.43 1.52
CA PRO A 86 -24.21 -2.33 1.02
C PRO A 86 -24.17 -2.20 -0.50
N LYS A 87 -25.24 -1.70 -1.12
CA LYS A 87 -25.34 -1.60 -2.59
C LYS A 87 -24.26 -0.74 -3.23
N THR A 88 -23.86 0.35 -2.57
CA THR A 88 -22.74 1.20 -2.99
C THR A 88 -21.43 0.41 -3.05
N ALA A 89 -21.14 -0.38 -2.02
CA ALA A 89 -19.98 -1.26 -1.97
C ALA A 89 -20.03 -2.38 -3.01
N GLN A 90 -21.21 -2.97 -3.26
CA GLN A 90 -21.38 -3.99 -4.30
C GLN A 90 -20.95 -3.47 -5.69
N THR A 91 -21.46 -2.29 -6.06
CA THR A 91 -21.16 -1.65 -7.35
C THR A 91 -19.67 -1.35 -7.51
N ALA A 92 -19.04 -0.76 -6.49
CA ALA A 92 -17.63 -0.43 -6.52
C ALA A 92 -16.72 -1.68 -6.63
N ILE A 93 -17.06 -2.75 -5.91
CA ILE A 93 -16.31 -4.01 -5.97
C ILE A 93 -16.45 -4.69 -7.34
N LEU A 94 -17.64 -4.66 -7.94
CA LEU A 94 -17.86 -5.23 -9.28
C LEU A 94 -17.06 -4.47 -10.34
N ASP A 95 -17.04 -3.15 -10.27
CA ASP A 95 -16.26 -2.29 -11.16
C ASP A 95 -14.73 -2.53 -11.03
N ASP A 96 -14.23 -2.73 -9.80
CA ASP A 96 -12.83 -3.11 -9.55
C ASP A 96 -12.49 -4.50 -10.13
N LEU A 97 -13.40 -5.48 -9.96
CA LEU A 97 -13.21 -6.84 -10.50
C LEU A 97 -13.28 -6.91 -12.04
N GLU A 98 -14.04 -6.01 -12.68
CA GLU A 98 -14.12 -5.87 -14.13
C GLU A 98 -12.91 -5.12 -14.71
N GLY A 99 -12.08 -4.49 -13.86
CA GLY A 99 -10.90 -3.73 -14.28
C GLY A 99 -11.23 -2.41 -14.96
N THR A 100 -12.48 -1.94 -14.84
CA THR A 100 -12.94 -0.67 -15.44
C THR A 100 -12.52 0.55 -14.64
N HIS A 101 -12.24 0.40 -13.33
CA HIS A 101 -11.75 1.44 -12.41
C HIS A 101 -12.49 2.78 -12.53
N ARG A 102 -13.82 2.75 -12.74
CA ARG A 102 -14.67 3.94 -12.86
C ARG A 102 -14.84 4.68 -11.53
N TYR A 103 -14.67 3.99 -10.40
CA TYR A 103 -14.78 4.60 -9.07
C TYR A 103 -13.43 4.60 -8.37
N ARG A 104 -12.98 5.76 -7.89
CA ARG A 104 -11.76 5.86 -7.06
C ARG A 104 -12.06 5.45 -5.62
N ALA A 105 -11.10 4.81 -4.95
CA ALA A 105 -11.25 4.32 -3.58
C ALA A 105 -11.66 5.40 -2.55
N HIS A 106 -11.46 6.69 -2.86
CA HIS A 106 -11.86 7.83 -2.01
C HIS A 106 -13.34 8.27 -2.20
N GLU A 107 -14.06 7.79 -3.22
CA GLU A 107 -15.43 8.27 -3.56
C GLU A 107 -16.54 7.49 -2.85
N ILE A 108 -16.21 6.45 -2.09
CA ILE A 108 -17.19 5.54 -1.46
C ILE A 108 -17.68 6.10 -0.10
N GLY A 109 -17.52 7.40 0.13
CA GLY A 109 -17.72 8.06 1.42
C GLY A 109 -18.63 9.29 1.37
N GLU A 110 -19.84 9.15 0.82
CA GLU A 110 -21.04 9.93 1.15
C GLU A 110 -22.26 9.00 1.19
#